data_AF-A0A1Q3RW94-F1
#
_entry.id   AF-A0A1Q3RW94-F1
#
_cell.length_a   1.000
_cell.length_b   1.000
_cell.length_c   1.000
_cell.angle_alpha   90.00
_cell.angle_beta   90.00
_cell.angle_gamma   90.00
#
_symmetry.space_group_name_H-M   'P 1'
#
loop_
_entity.id
_entity.type
_entity.pdbx_description
1 polymer ?
#
loop_
_entity_poly.entity_id
_entity_poly.type
_entity_poly.pdbx_seq_one_letter_code
_entity_poly.pdbx_strand_id
1 'polypeptide(L)'
;MLDKVIVGSEEWCSFPALGIPTIKARVDSGAKTSALHATNITPFERNGENWVKFDINPIQNNIKAVIHCQALLVDKRVVKSSSGYRELRYVIRTLLEIGGSEWEVELTLTNRDSMGFRMLLGREAMSGRILVDPEQKYLLGQPTHEKIKEYYYSEEPSKKGLRIGLLASNPELYSNKRIIEAGEMRGHEMHFLNLKYCYMKLDATAPEIHYRGGRVLNDFDAVIPRIRPSMTYYGCALTRQFEALKVFCLNNSAAISQSRDKLFSLQLLLNNGVDIPTTGFANSPLDTNDLIKMVGGSPLIVKLLEGTQGKGVVLAETKKAAESVINAFKSLNANILVQEFIKEANGKDLRLFVVDGKVVAAMQREALPGEFRANIHLGGTASVVKVTAEEKRIAIKAAKAMNLKVAGVDIIRSSKGPLLLEVNSSPGLEGIEGATQKDIAGEMIKAIEKNFKWK
;
A
#
# COMPACT_ATOMS: atom_id res chain seq x y z
N MET A 1 -30.89 -36.61 25.11
CA MET A 1 -30.27 -35.96 23.93
C MET A 1 -29.79 -34.61 24.41
N LEU A 2 -28.53 -34.23 24.14
CA LEU A 2 -28.10 -32.85 24.39
C LEU A 2 -28.95 -31.95 23.47
N ASP A 3 -29.65 -30.97 24.05
CA ASP A 3 -30.36 -29.95 23.29
C ASP A 3 -29.35 -29.19 22.44
N LYS A 4 -29.44 -29.34 21.12
CA LYS A 4 -28.57 -28.64 20.19
C LYS A 4 -29.11 -27.24 19.96
N VAL A 5 -28.22 -26.26 19.92
CA VAL A 5 -28.57 -24.87 19.58
C VAL A 5 -28.94 -24.80 18.10
N ILE A 6 -30.15 -24.32 17.80
CA ILE A 6 -30.57 -24.09 16.42
C ILE A 6 -30.08 -22.70 16.00
N VAL A 7 -29.34 -22.63 14.89
CA VAL A 7 -28.76 -21.40 14.35
C VAL A 7 -29.18 -21.20 12.89
N GLY A 8 -29.30 -19.96 12.46
CA GLY A 8 -29.46 -19.59 11.07
C GLY A 8 -28.14 -19.65 10.28
N SER A 9 -28.18 -19.21 9.02
CA SER A 9 -26.98 -19.06 8.18
C SER A 9 -26.02 -17.95 8.64
N GLU A 10 -26.49 -17.04 9.50
CA GLU A 10 -25.72 -15.97 10.14
C GLU A 10 -26.18 -15.80 11.58
N GLU A 11 -25.25 -15.67 12.52
CA GLU A 11 -25.53 -15.48 13.93
C GLU A 11 -24.56 -14.49 14.58
N TRP A 12 -24.89 -14.05 15.79
CA TRP A 12 -23.99 -13.29 16.65
C TRP A 12 -23.48 -14.20 17.78
N CYS A 13 -22.18 -14.13 18.05
CA CYS A 13 -21.55 -14.87 19.14
C CYS A 13 -20.53 -14.00 19.89
N SER A 14 -20.08 -14.45 21.06
CA SER A 14 -19.07 -13.77 21.88
C SER A 14 -17.85 -14.66 22.11
N PHE A 15 -16.73 -14.02 22.42
CA PHE A 15 -15.50 -14.67 22.90
C PHE A 15 -14.99 -13.91 24.12
N PRO A 16 -15.51 -14.21 25.32
CA PRO A 16 -15.21 -13.45 26.54
C PRO A 16 -13.71 -13.38 26.87
N ALA A 17 -13.00 -14.51 26.70
CA ALA A 17 -11.56 -14.59 26.97
C ALA A 17 -10.72 -13.71 26.03
N LEU A 18 -11.26 -13.32 24.87
CA LEU A 18 -10.63 -12.40 23.92
C LEU A 18 -11.16 -10.96 24.07
N GLY A 19 -12.05 -10.70 25.02
CA GLY A 19 -12.71 -9.40 25.17
C GLY A 19 -13.63 -9.04 24.00
N ILE A 20 -14.17 -10.03 23.27
CA ILE A 20 -15.10 -9.80 22.15
C ILE A 20 -16.54 -9.98 22.67
N PRO A 21 -17.26 -8.89 23.01
CA PRO A 21 -18.61 -8.98 23.55
C PRO A 21 -19.65 -9.44 22.52
N THR A 22 -19.44 -9.16 21.23
CA THR A 22 -20.31 -9.71 20.16
C THR A 22 -19.71 -9.57 18.76
N ILE A 23 -19.72 -10.61 17.94
CA ILE A 23 -19.24 -10.60 16.57
C ILE A 23 -20.20 -11.36 15.65
N LYS A 24 -20.45 -10.81 14.46
CA LYS A 24 -21.27 -11.48 13.46
C LYS A 24 -20.48 -12.60 12.78
N ALA A 25 -20.98 -13.82 12.92
CA ALA A 25 -20.44 -15.02 12.33
C ALA A 25 -21.29 -15.52 11.15
N ARG A 26 -20.61 -15.93 10.08
CA ARG A 26 -21.23 -16.79 9.06
C ARG A 26 -21.15 -18.22 9.54
N VAL A 27 -22.29 -18.92 9.56
CA VAL A 27 -22.34 -20.35 9.86
C VAL A 27 -21.99 -21.10 8.57
N ASP A 28 -20.85 -21.80 8.57
CA ASP A 28 -20.30 -22.44 7.38
C ASP A 28 -19.96 -23.90 7.68
N SER A 29 -20.91 -24.79 7.39
CA SER A 29 -20.71 -26.24 7.54
C SER A 29 -19.71 -26.81 6.53
N GLY A 30 -19.37 -26.09 5.45
CA GLY A 30 -18.33 -26.48 4.49
C GLY A 30 -16.91 -26.25 5.03
N ALA A 31 -16.73 -25.28 5.93
CA ALA A 31 -15.45 -25.02 6.58
C ALA A 31 -15.17 -26.06 7.67
N LYS A 32 -14.02 -26.75 7.59
CA LYS A 32 -13.59 -27.69 8.66
C LYS A 32 -13.36 -26.95 9.98
N THR A 33 -12.52 -25.92 9.95
CA THR A 33 -12.10 -25.12 11.09
C THR A 33 -12.74 -23.74 11.07
N SER A 34 -13.11 -23.22 12.23
CA SER A 34 -13.52 -21.83 12.38
C SER A 34 -12.37 -20.86 12.07
N ALA A 35 -12.70 -19.67 11.61
CA ALA A 35 -11.72 -18.63 11.27
C ALA A 35 -12.15 -17.27 11.81
N LEU A 36 -11.23 -16.60 12.48
CA LEU A 36 -11.43 -15.27 13.03
C LEU A 36 -10.56 -14.28 12.26
N HIS A 37 -11.18 -13.18 11.85
CA HIS A 37 -10.48 -12.05 11.27
C HIS A 37 -9.50 -11.46 12.30
N ALA A 38 -8.23 -11.40 11.91
CA ALA A 38 -7.18 -10.81 12.72
C ALA A 38 -6.17 -10.08 11.84
N THR A 39 -5.66 -8.96 12.36
CA THR A 39 -4.54 -8.19 11.78
C THR A 39 -3.40 -8.09 12.81
N ASN A 40 -2.23 -7.59 12.40
CA ASN A 40 -1.05 -7.44 13.27
C ASN A 40 -0.62 -8.72 14.02
N ILE A 41 -0.89 -9.88 13.43
CA ILE A 41 -0.66 -11.19 14.05
C ILE A 41 0.84 -11.41 14.25
N THR A 42 1.27 -11.41 15.50
CA THR A 42 2.69 -11.51 15.88
C THR A 42 2.85 -12.55 16.98
N PRO A 43 3.58 -13.66 16.77
CA PRO A 43 3.91 -14.59 17.84
C PRO A 43 4.91 -13.95 18.81
N PHE A 44 4.83 -14.31 20.08
CA PHE A 44 5.79 -13.92 21.13
C PHE A 44 5.87 -15.00 22.20
N GLU A 45 6.95 -14.98 22.99
CA GLU A 45 7.12 -15.91 24.10
C GLU A 45 6.82 -15.19 25.42
N ARG A 46 6.10 -15.84 26.33
CA ARG A 46 5.80 -15.34 27.68
C ARG A 46 5.89 -16.49 28.65
N ASN A 47 6.77 -16.37 29.64
CA ASN A 47 6.99 -17.38 30.68
C ASN A 47 7.28 -18.80 30.13
N GLY A 48 8.01 -18.91 29.01
CA GLY A 48 8.33 -20.19 28.37
C GLY A 48 7.21 -20.78 27.50
N GLU A 49 6.07 -20.09 27.37
CA GLU A 49 4.96 -20.51 26.51
C GLU A 49 4.90 -19.67 25.25
N ASN A 50 4.44 -20.27 24.15
CA ASN A 50 4.21 -19.57 22.89
C ASN A 50 2.83 -18.89 22.92
N TRP A 51 2.83 -17.58 22.69
CA TRP A 51 1.65 -16.74 22.61
C TRP A 51 1.57 -16.07 21.23
N VAL A 52 0.39 -15.53 20.91
CA VAL A 52 0.19 -14.68 19.73
C VAL A 52 -0.59 -13.44 20.15
N LYS A 53 -0.09 -12.27 19.72
CA LYS A 53 -0.81 -10.99 19.81
C LYS A 53 -1.41 -10.64 18.45
N PHE A 54 -2.60 -10.07 18.43
CA PHE A 54 -3.32 -9.74 17.21
C PHE A 54 -4.44 -8.75 17.48
N ASP A 55 -4.87 -8.04 16.45
CA ASP A 55 -5.95 -7.05 16.52
C ASP A 55 -7.18 -7.54 15.78
N ILE A 56 -8.36 -7.28 16.35
CA ILE A 56 -9.65 -7.67 15.77
C ILE A 56 -10.49 -6.43 15.51
N ASN A 57 -11.04 -6.34 14.30
CA ASN A 57 -12.16 -5.45 13.98
C ASN A 57 -13.47 -6.26 13.96
N PRO A 58 -14.25 -6.25 15.06
CA PRO A 58 -15.39 -7.16 15.22
C PRO A 58 -16.59 -6.73 14.36
N ILE A 59 -16.69 -5.45 14.01
CA ILE A 59 -17.80 -4.90 13.22
C ILE A 59 -17.39 -4.82 11.74
N GLN A 60 -18.25 -5.34 10.86
CA GLN A 60 -18.04 -5.31 9.42
C GLN A 60 -18.03 -3.87 8.90
N ASN A 61 -17.13 -3.58 7.96
CA ASN A 61 -16.95 -2.23 7.38
C ASN A 61 -16.70 -1.13 8.43
N ASN A 62 -16.26 -1.49 9.64
CA ASN A 62 -15.92 -0.55 10.69
C ASN A 62 -14.56 -0.90 11.27
N ILE A 63 -13.67 0.08 11.20
CA ILE A 63 -12.26 -0.05 11.60
C ILE A 63 -11.93 0.73 12.87
N LYS A 64 -12.90 1.48 13.43
CA LYS A 64 -12.74 2.23 14.69
C LYS A 64 -12.81 1.32 15.90
N ALA A 65 -13.66 0.30 15.84
CA ALA A 65 -13.72 -0.75 16.85
C ALA A 65 -12.52 -1.68 16.67
N VAL A 66 -11.52 -1.57 17.54
CA VAL A 66 -10.35 -2.45 17.59
C VAL A 66 -10.28 -3.11 18.96
N ILE A 67 -10.16 -4.43 18.98
CA ILE A 67 -9.85 -5.19 20.20
C ILE A 67 -8.45 -5.75 20.06
N HIS A 68 -7.58 -5.43 21.03
CA HIS A 68 -6.22 -5.95 21.12
C HIS A 68 -6.23 -7.24 21.91
N CYS A 69 -5.97 -8.35 21.23
CA CYS A 69 -6.06 -9.69 21.80
C CYS A 69 -4.67 -10.31 22.00
N GLN A 70 -4.57 -11.13 23.03
CA GLN A 70 -3.46 -12.05 23.24
C GLN A 70 -4.02 -13.41 23.61
N ALA A 71 -3.50 -14.47 23.02
CA ALA A 71 -3.91 -15.83 23.32
C ALA A 71 -2.74 -16.81 23.22
N LEU A 72 -2.84 -17.92 23.94
CA LEU A 72 -1.92 -19.04 23.81
C LEU A 72 -1.96 -19.60 22.39
N LEU A 73 -0.77 -19.83 21.83
CA LEU A 73 -0.62 -20.44 20.52
C LEU A 73 -0.66 -21.95 20.67
N VAL A 74 -1.75 -22.57 20.22
CA VAL A 74 -2.00 -24.01 20.41
C VAL A 74 -1.43 -24.83 19.24
N ASP A 75 -1.50 -24.30 18.02
CA ASP A 75 -1.07 -25.02 16.82
C ASP A 75 -0.78 -24.02 15.65
N LYS A 76 -0.16 -24.52 14.58
CA LYS A 76 -0.08 -23.84 13.28
C LYS A 76 -0.61 -24.77 12.20
N ARG A 77 -1.70 -24.37 11.55
CA ARG A 77 -2.42 -25.23 10.60
C ARG A 77 -2.36 -24.66 9.20
N VAL A 78 -2.00 -25.49 8.21
CA VAL A 78 -2.12 -25.12 6.80
C VAL A 78 -3.59 -25.25 6.39
N VAL A 79 -4.21 -24.12 6.07
CA VAL A 79 -5.61 -24.06 5.64
C VAL A 79 -5.66 -23.81 4.14
N LYS A 80 -6.44 -24.61 3.42
CA LYS A 80 -6.70 -24.45 1.99
C LYS A 80 -8.04 -23.74 1.79
N SER A 81 -8.06 -22.62 1.09
CA SER A 81 -9.29 -21.92 0.72
C SER A 81 -10.07 -22.68 -0.37
N SER A 82 -11.35 -22.33 -0.55
CA SER A 82 -12.16 -22.80 -1.68
C SER A 82 -11.56 -22.42 -3.03
N SER A 83 -10.80 -21.31 -3.11
CA SER A 83 -10.04 -20.88 -4.29
C SER A 83 -8.72 -21.64 -4.51
N GLY A 84 -8.36 -22.58 -3.64
CA GLY A 84 -7.16 -23.42 -3.79
C GLY A 84 -5.89 -22.87 -3.15
N TYR A 85 -5.90 -21.64 -2.64
CA TYR A 85 -4.77 -21.01 -1.94
C TYR A 85 -4.51 -21.71 -0.60
N ARG A 86 -3.23 -21.90 -0.25
CA ARG A 86 -2.80 -22.51 1.01
C ARG A 86 -2.13 -21.45 1.88
N GLU A 87 -2.57 -21.34 3.12
CA GLU A 87 -2.07 -20.36 4.09
C GLU A 87 -1.72 -21.08 5.40
N LEU A 88 -0.55 -20.80 5.98
CA LEU A 88 -0.22 -21.25 7.33
C LEU A 88 -0.83 -20.27 8.34
N ARG A 89 -1.77 -20.75 9.15
CA ARG A 89 -2.50 -19.94 10.14
C ARG A 89 -2.16 -20.34 11.55
N TYR A 90 -2.03 -19.36 12.43
CA TYR A 90 -1.92 -19.57 13.88
C TYR A 90 -3.28 -20.03 14.43
N VAL A 91 -3.26 -21.01 15.32
CA VAL A 91 -4.46 -21.57 15.96
C VAL A 91 -4.46 -21.19 17.43
N ILE A 92 -5.55 -20.59 17.88
CA ILE A 92 -5.80 -20.29 19.29
C ILE A 92 -6.99 -21.10 19.78
N ARG A 93 -7.03 -21.36 21.08
CA ARG A 93 -8.21 -21.92 21.75
C ARG A 93 -8.85 -20.85 22.60
N THR A 94 -10.17 -20.73 22.50
CA THR A 94 -10.96 -19.77 23.28
C THR A 94 -12.36 -20.33 23.54
N LEU A 95 -13.03 -19.80 24.56
CA LEU A 95 -14.43 -20.07 24.83
C LEU A 95 -15.32 -19.33 23.81
N LEU A 96 -16.16 -20.07 23.10
CA LEU A 96 -17.26 -19.55 22.28
C LEU A 96 -18.53 -19.52 23.13
N GLU A 97 -19.23 -18.40 23.11
CA GLU A 97 -20.58 -18.27 23.66
C GLU A 97 -21.56 -17.97 22.51
N ILE A 98 -22.61 -18.78 22.40
CA ILE A 98 -23.64 -18.64 21.37
C ILE A 98 -24.97 -19.23 21.86
N GLY A 99 -26.05 -18.44 21.78
CA GLY A 99 -27.40 -18.92 22.11
C GLY A 99 -27.56 -19.38 23.56
N GLY A 100 -26.85 -18.76 24.50
CA GLY A 100 -26.86 -19.14 25.92
C GLY A 100 -26.07 -20.41 26.26
N SER A 101 -25.37 -21.00 25.29
CA SER A 101 -24.47 -22.14 25.49
C SER A 101 -23.02 -21.72 25.28
N GLU A 102 -22.10 -22.39 25.98
CA GLU A 102 -20.67 -22.10 25.92
C GLU A 102 -19.83 -23.37 25.78
N TRP A 103 -18.77 -23.32 24.98
CA TRP A 103 -17.77 -24.39 24.86
C TRP A 103 -16.47 -23.90 24.22
N GLU A 104 -15.38 -24.63 24.45
CA GLU A 104 -14.10 -24.31 23.82
C GLU A 104 -14.09 -24.62 22.32
N VAL A 105 -13.50 -23.71 21.54
CA VAL A 105 -13.30 -23.86 20.11
C VAL A 105 -11.87 -23.50 19.71
N GLU A 106 -11.40 -24.11 18.63
CA GLU A 106 -10.18 -23.70 17.94
C GLU A 106 -10.51 -22.69 16.84
N LEU A 107 -9.81 -21.56 16.86
CA LEU A 107 -9.93 -20.51 15.85
C LEU A 107 -8.62 -20.36 15.09
N THR A 108 -8.69 -20.37 13.76
CA THR A 108 -7.57 -19.96 12.91
C THR A 108 -7.58 -18.44 12.75
N LEU A 109 -6.44 -17.79 13.00
CA LEU A 109 -6.26 -16.35 12.81
C LEU A 109 -5.84 -16.07 11.36
N THR A 110 -6.56 -15.19 10.66
CA THR A 110 -6.25 -14.83 9.27
C THR A 110 -6.81 -13.46 8.90
N ASN A 111 -6.19 -12.77 7.95
CA ASN A 111 -6.78 -11.54 7.42
C ASN A 111 -7.94 -11.91 6.46
N ARG A 112 -9.12 -11.33 6.74
CA ARG A 112 -10.39 -11.57 6.04
C ARG A 112 -11.06 -10.27 5.62
N ASP A 113 -10.31 -9.17 5.53
CA ASP A 113 -10.81 -7.84 5.12
C ASP A 113 -11.59 -7.88 3.81
N SER A 114 -11.14 -8.67 2.84
CA SER A 114 -11.79 -8.83 1.54
C SER A 114 -12.98 -9.80 1.55
N MET A 115 -13.29 -10.47 2.66
CA MET A 115 -14.17 -11.66 2.69
C MET A 115 -15.53 -11.48 3.37
N GLY A 116 -16.00 -10.25 3.60
CA GLY A 116 -17.36 -9.92 4.04
C GLY A 116 -17.71 -10.28 5.50
N PHE A 117 -17.38 -11.49 5.97
CA PHE A 117 -17.59 -11.92 7.37
C PHE A 117 -16.28 -11.98 8.14
N ARG A 118 -16.28 -11.29 9.30
CA ARG A 118 -15.17 -11.21 10.24
C ARG A 118 -14.99 -12.50 11.06
N MET A 119 -16.03 -13.32 11.15
CA MET A 119 -15.99 -14.63 11.81
C MET A 119 -16.66 -15.69 10.91
N LEU A 120 -16.01 -16.85 10.77
CA LEU A 120 -16.59 -18.06 10.19
C LEU A 120 -16.69 -19.13 11.28
N LEU A 121 -17.89 -19.66 11.49
CA LEU A 121 -18.13 -20.78 12.38
C LEU A 121 -18.11 -22.08 11.58
N GLY A 122 -17.04 -22.86 11.75
CA GLY A 122 -16.79 -24.11 11.04
C GLY A 122 -17.40 -25.34 11.71
N ARG A 123 -17.39 -26.45 10.99
CA ARG A 123 -18.00 -27.72 11.38
C ARG A 123 -17.46 -28.32 12.68
N GLU A 124 -16.16 -28.17 12.97
CA GLU A 124 -15.56 -28.66 14.23
C GLU A 124 -16.12 -27.95 15.46
N ALA A 125 -16.36 -26.63 15.38
CA ALA A 125 -16.99 -25.87 16.45
C ALA A 125 -18.47 -26.27 16.65
N MET A 126 -19.18 -26.61 15.56
CA MET A 126 -20.60 -26.96 15.56
C MET A 126 -20.90 -28.41 15.94
N SER A 127 -19.95 -29.32 15.71
CA SER A 127 -20.19 -30.77 15.77
C SER A 127 -20.75 -31.21 17.13
N GLY A 128 -21.90 -31.91 17.11
CA GLY A 128 -22.57 -32.38 18.33
C GLY A 128 -23.34 -31.32 19.11
N ARG A 129 -23.24 -30.03 18.75
CA ARG A 129 -23.75 -28.90 19.55
C ARG A 129 -24.75 -28.01 18.82
N ILE A 130 -24.66 -27.91 17.50
CA ILE A 130 -25.45 -26.99 16.68
C ILE A 130 -26.26 -27.73 15.61
N LEU A 131 -27.49 -27.27 15.36
CA LEU A 131 -28.29 -27.57 14.18
C LEU A 131 -28.42 -26.29 13.33
N VAL A 132 -28.17 -26.38 12.03
CA VAL A 132 -28.20 -25.21 11.12
C VAL A 132 -29.48 -25.23 10.30
N ASP A 133 -30.28 -24.18 10.45
CA ASP A 133 -31.36 -23.84 9.54
C ASP A 133 -30.82 -22.87 8.46
N PRO A 134 -30.65 -23.32 7.21
CA PRO A 134 -30.05 -22.51 6.17
C PRO A 134 -30.96 -21.39 5.65
N GLU A 135 -32.28 -21.47 5.86
CA GLU A 135 -33.24 -20.47 5.39
C GLU A 135 -33.27 -19.24 6.31
N GLN A 136 -33.03 -19.47 7.60
CA GLN A 136 -33.12 -18.44 8.63
C GLN A 136 -31.80 -17.68 8.83
N LYS A 137 -31.91 -16.52 9.50
CA LYS A 137 -30.78 -15.74 10.00
C LYS A 137 -31.13 -15.18 11.37
N TYR A 138 -30.14 -15.12 12.25
CA TYR A 138 -30.26 -14.48 13.56
C TYR A 138 -31.35 -15.08 14.46
N LEU A 139 -31.47 -16.42 14.44
CA LEU A 139 -32.42 -17.14 15.28
C LEU A 139 -32.17 -16.93 16.77
N LEU A 140 -30.93 -16.59 17.12
CA LEU A 140 -30.51 -16.31 18.50
C LEU A 140 -30.65 -14.82 18.89
N GLY A 141 -31.22 -14.01 18.00
CA GLY A 141 -31.33 -12.57 18.16
C GLY A 141 -30.12 -11.79 17.66
N GLN A 142 -30.25 -10.47 17.68
CA GLN A 142 -29.20 -9.53 17.25
C GLN A 142 -29.00 -8.45 18.31
N PRO A 143 -27.75 -8.03 18.56
CA PRO A 143 -27.52 -6.84 19.36
C PRO A 143 -28.11 -5.62 18.67
N THR A 144 -28.74 -4.72 19.44
CA THR A 144 -29.22 -3.44 18.92
C THR A 144 -28.04 -2.54 18.55
N HIS A 145 -28.32 -1.51 17.75
CA HIS A 145 -27.29 -0.53 17.36
C HIS A 145 -26.71 0.20 18.58
N GLU A 146 -27.54 0.48 19.59
CA GLU A 146 -27.12 1.10 20.85
C GLU A 146 -26.17 0.17 21.64
N LYS A 147 -26.48 -1.12 21.74
CA LYS A 147 -25.60 -2.11 22.39
C LYS A 147 -24.27 -2.25 21.66
N ILE A 148 -24.27 -2.25 20.32
CA ILE A 148 -23.04 -2.24 19.53
C ILE A 148 -22.20 -0.99 19.84
N LYS A 149 -22.85 0.18 19.99
CA LYS A 149 -22.20 1.43 20.38
C LYS A 149 -21.57 1.33 21.77
N GLU A 150 -22.32 0.83 22.74
CA GLU A 150 -21.85 0.63 24.11
C GLU A 150 -20.64 -0.31 24.18
N TYR A 151 -20.70 -1.44 23.47
CA TYR A 151 -19.63 -2.45 23.47
C TYR A 151 -18.32 -1.98 22.83
N TYR A 152 -18.39 -1.13 21.81
CA TYR A 152 -17.23 -0.87 20.94
C TYR A 152 -16.88 0.61 20.77
N TYR A 153 -17.68 1.53 21.30
CA TYR A 153 -17.56 2.97 21.07
C TYR A 153 -17.79 3.79 22.33
N SER A 154 -17.66 3.20 23.54
CA SER A 154 -17.74 3.96 24.79
C SER A 154 -16.58 4.97 24.87
N GLU A 155 -16.95 6.22 25.16
CA GLU A 155 -16.07 7.38 25.13
C GLU A 155 -15.03 7.34 26.26
N GLU A 156 -13.83 6.82 25.98
CA GLU A 156 -12.64 7.42 26.59
C GLU A 156 -12.17 8.58 25.71
N PRO A 157 -11.81 9.74 26.29
CA PRO A 157 -11.27 10.86 25.54
C PRO A 157 -9.85 10.51 25.08
N SER A 158 -9.75 9.72 24.01
CA SER A 158 -8.49 9.52 23.32
C SER A 158 -8.05 10.87 22.75
N LYS A 159 -6.76 11.17 22.81
CA LYS A 159 -6.18 12.34 22.14
C LYS A 159 -6.74 12.36 20.72
N LYS A 160 -7.50 13.41 20.36
CA LYS A 160 -8.00 13.59 18.98
C LYS A 160 -6.83 13.34 18.03
N GLY A 161 -6.92 12.28 17.23
CA GLY A 161 -5.86 11.94 16.29
C GLY A 161 -5.59 13.08 15.32
N LEU A 162 -4.43 13.03 14.66
CA LEU A 162 -4.07 14.00 13.65
C LEU A 162 -5.15 14.10 12.57
N ARG A 163 -5.38 15.31 12.07
CA ARG A 163 -6.25 15.56 10.93
C ARG A 163 -5.40 15.52 9.67
N ILE A 164 -5.60 14.49 8.86
CA ILE A 164 -4.71 14.19 7.73
C ILE A 164 -5.51 14.22 6.42
N GLY A 165 -5.09 15.08 5.49
CA GLY A 165 -5.69 15.19 4.17
C GLY A 165 -4.99 14.27 3.15
N LEU A 166 -5.73 13.42 2.45
CA LEU A 166 -5.25 12.70 1.28
C LEU A 166 -5.56 13.51 0.02
N LEU A 167 -4.57 14.23 -0.50
CA LEU A 167 -4.73 15.11 -1.66
C LEU A 167 -4.54 14.32 -2.97
N ALA A 168 -5.64 13.91 -3.60
CA ALA A 168 -5.63 13.00 -4.74
C ALA A 168 -6.75 13.32 -5.75
N SER A 169 -6.86 12.54 -6.83
CA SER A 169 -7.87 12.75 -7.88
C SER A 169 -8.95 11.68 -7.98
N ASN A 170 -8.72 10.48 -7.44
CA ASN A 170 -9.68 9.37 -7.50
C ASN A 170 -9.71 8.63 -6.15
N PRO A 171 -10.81 8.69 -5.38
CA PRO A 171 -10.92 8.00 -4.10
C PRO A 171 -10.97 6.48 -4.25
N GLU A 172 -11.37 5.98 -5.42
CA GLU A 172 -11.61 4.55 -5.62
C GLU A 172 -10.33 3.72 -5.85
N LEU A 173 -9.18 4.37 -6.05
CA LEU A 173 -7.92 3.67 -6.26
C LEU A 173 -7.48 2.95 -4.99
N TYR A 174 -7.04 1.69 -5.13
CA TYR A 174 -6.55 0.85 -4.03
C TYR A 174 -5.60 1.59 -3.09
N SER A 175 -4.59 2.27 -3.65
CA SER A 175 -3.59 2.99 -2.85
C SER A 175 -4.20 4.10 -1.98
N ASN A 176 -5.25 4.77 -2.46
CA ASN A 176 -5.87 5.87 -1.74
C ASN A 176 -6.79 5.34 -0.63
N LYS A 177 -7.56 4.29 -0.91
CA LYS A 177 -8.36 3.58 0.11
C LYS A 177 -7.47 3.08 1.24
N ARG A 178 -6.40 2.37 0.90
CA ARG A 178 -5.43 1.84 1.86
C ARG A 178 -4.80 2.90 2.75
N ILE A 179 -4.44 4.07 2.21
CA ILE A 179 -3.88 5.17 3.01
C ILE A 179 -4.92 5.75 3.98
N ILE A 180 -6.17 5.93 3.54
CA ILE A 180 -7.27 6.38 4.42
C ILE A 180 -7.51 5.34 5.52
N GLU A 181 -7.70 4.07 5.14
CA GLU A 181 -7.91 2.97 6.07
C GLU A 181 -6.78 2.88 7.10
N ALA A 182 -5.51 2.94 6.66
CA ALA A 182 -4.37 2.88 7.55
C ALA A 182 -4.29 4.06 8.53
N GLY A 183 -4.72 5.26 8.11
CA GLY A 183 -4.77 6.41 9.01
C GLY A 183 -5.89 6.30 10.04
N GLU A 184 -7.08 5.88 9.60
CA GLU A 184 -8.25 5.66 10.46
C GLU A 184 -8.02 4.53 11.47
N MET A 185 -7.41 3.41 11.06
CA MET A 185 -7.00 2.32 11.95
C MET A 185 -6.00 2.74 13.02
N ARG A 186 -5.26 3.83 12.78
CA ARG A 186 -4.30 4.41 13.73
C ARG A 186 -4.89 5.57 14.55
N GLY A 187 -6.22 5.75 14.46
CA GLY A 187 -6.97 6.71 15.25
C GLY A 187 -6.95 8.14 14.71
N HIS A 188 -6.52 8.36 13.46
CA HIS A 188 -6.48 9.69 12.84
C HIS A 188 -7.77 10.05 12.09
N GLU A 189 -8.04 11.34 11.95
CA GLU A 189 -9.15 11.86 11.17
C GLU A 189 -8.70 12.06 9.71
N MET A 190 -9.09 11.12 8.84
CA MET A 190 -8.68 11.14 7.43
C MET A 190 -9.70 11.86 6.55
N HIS A 191 -9.24 12.74 5.66
CA HIS A 191 -10.09 13.42 4.69
C HIS A 191 -9.58 13.20 3.27
N PHE A 192 -10.41 12.68 2.38
CA PHE A 192 -10.10 12.69 0.96
C PHE A 192 -10.31 14.10 0.39
N LEU A 193 -9.25 14.68 -0.17
CA LEU A 193 -9.28 16.00 -0.79
C LEU A 193 -9.08 15.85 -2.30
N ASN A 194 -10.14 16.06 -3.08
CA ASN A 194 -9.99 16.08 -4.53
C ASN A 194 -9.23 17.33 -4.96
N LEU A 195 -8.06 17.13 -5.58
CA LEU A 195 -7.20 18.19 -6.12
C LEU A 195 -8.00 19.23 -6.94
N LYS A 196 -8.94 18.80 -7.77
CA LYS A 196 -9.71 19.70 -8.66
C LYS A 196 -10.74 20.55 -7.93
N TYR A 197 -11.10 20.17 -6.71
CA TYR A 197 -12.07 20.89 -5.90
C TYR A 197 -11.41 21.84 -4.91
N CYS A 198 -10.08 21.82 -4.83
CA CYS A 198 -9.32 22.74 -4.02
C CYS A 198 -9.00 24.01 -4.83
N TYR A 199 -9.11 25.18 -4.21
CA TYR A 199 -8.64 26.47 -4.72
C TYR A 199 -8.01 27.26 -3.58
N MET A 200 -7.20 28.28 -3.88
CA MET A 200 -6.40 28.96 -2.85
C MET A 200 -6.55 30.47 -2.91
N LYS A 201 -6.49 31.10 -1.74
CA LYS A 201 -6.34 32.54 -1.55
C LYS A 201 -4.87 32.81 -1.23
N LEU A 202 -4.23 33.61 -2.09
CA LEU A 202 -2.86 34.08 -1.87
C LEU A 202 -2.95 35.44 -1.19
N ASP A 203 -2.66 35.46 0.10
CA ASP A 203 -2.71 36.66 0.93
C ASP A 203 -1.48 36.66 1.84
N ALA A 204 -0.90 37.84 2.06
CA ALA A 204 0.32 37.99 2.86
C ALA A 204 0.11 37.70 4.35
N THR A 205 -1.13 37.86 4.83
CA THR A 205 -1.49 37.80 6.26
C THR A 205 -2.38 36.61 6.59
N ALA A 206 -3.31 36.25 5.70
CA ALA A 206 -4.28 35.19 5.88
C ALA A 206 -4.37 34.30 4.61
N PRO A 207 -3.30 33.56 4.26
CA PRO A 207 -3.37 32.58 3.19
C PRO A 207 -4.38 31.49 3.55
N GLU A 208 -5.12 31.00 2.54
CA GLU A 208 -6.15 29.98 2.76
C GLU A 208 -6.17 28.97 1.61
N ILE A 209 -6.56 27.75 1.94
CA ILE A 209 -6.98 26.75 0.95
C ILE A 209 -8.46 26.49 1.18
N HIS A 210 -9.22 26.54 0.10
CA HIS A 210 -10.65 26.30 0.08
C HIS A 210 -10.95 25.00 -0.65
N TYR A 211 -12.05 24.38 -0.28
CA TYR A 211 -12.65 23.27 -0.98
C TYR A 211 -14.01 23.68 -1.54
N ARG A 212 -14.43 23.02 -2.62
CA ARG A 212 -15.75 23.21 -3.23
C ARG A 212 -16.84 23.21 -2.15
N GLY A 213 -17.68 24.26 -2.17
CA GLY A 213 -18.67 24.52 -1.13
C GLY A 213 -18.23 25.53 -0.07
N GLY A 214 -17.03 26.12 -0.22
CA GLY A 214 -16.54 27.22 0.65
C GLY A 214 -15.89 26.76 1.96
N ARG A 215 -15.65 25.45 2.14
CA ARG A 215 -14.95 24.94 3.32
C ARG A 215 -13.47 25.35 3.25
N VAL A 216 -12.98 26.03 4.28
CA VAL A 216 -11.55 26.32 4.45
C VAL A 216 -10.84 25.07 5.01
N LEU A 217 -9.64 24.76 4.48
CA LEU A 217 -8.84 23.56 4.77
C LEU A 217 -7.55 23.90 5.55
N ASN A 218 -7.61 24.91 6.43
CA ASN A 218 -6.44 25.35 7.21
C ASN A 218 -6.26 24.56 8.52
N ASP A 219 -7.08 23.53 8.73
CA ASP A 219 -7.26 22.80 9.97
C ASP A 219 -6.64 21.39 9.96
N PHE A 220 -5.73 21.14 9.00
CA PHE A 220 -5.01 19.88 8.83
C PHE A 220 -3.63 19.93 9.48
N ASP A 221 -3.26 18.86 10.18
CA ASP A 221 -1.90 18.67 10.69
C ASP A 221 -0.95 18.21 9.58
N ALA A 222 -1.45 17.32 8.70
CA ALA A 222 -0.67 16.75 7.61
C ALA A 222 -1.48 16.56 6.33
N VAL A 223 -0.78 16.52 5.20
CA VAL A 223 -1.33 16.17 3.89
C VAL A 223 -0.43 15.14 3.19
N ILE A 224 -1.04 14.17 2.53
CA ILE A 224 -0.39 13.15 1.71
C ILE A 224 -0.72 13.44 0.23
N PRO A 225 0.16 14.10 -0.54
CA PRO A 225 -0.09 14.35 -1.96
C PRO A 225 0.09 13.09 -2.81
N ARG A 226 -0.97 12.68 -3.49
CA ARG A 226 -1.01 11.58 -4.47
C ARG A 226 -1.30 12.14 -5.86
N ILE A 227 -0.34 12.92 -6.36
CA ILE A 227 -0.49 13.74 -7.55
C ILE A 227 -0.13 12.93 -8.81
N ARG A 228 -1.13 12.70 -9.66
CA ARG A 228 -0.94 12.12 -11.00
C ARG A 228 -0.14 13.08 -11.90
N PRO A 229 0.66 12.60 -12.87
CA PRO A 229 1.59 13.49 -13.57
C PRO A 229 0.93 14.59 -14.40
N SER A 230 -0.27 14.35 -14.95
CA SER A 230 -1.05 15.37 -15.67
C SER A 230 -1.55 16.54 -14.80
N MET A 231 -1.44 16.42 -13.47
CA MET A 231 -1.83 17.45 -12.52
C MET A 231 -0.63 17.96 -11.70
N THR A 232 0.61 17.68 -12.14
CA THR A 232 1.83 18.00 -11.37
C THR A 232 1.88 19.48 -11.01
N TYR A 233 1.68 20.38 -11.98
CA TYR A 233 1.74 21.82 -11.74
C TYR A 233 0.77 22.26 -10.63
N TYR A 234 -0.52 21.98 -10.81
CA TYR A 234 -1.56 22.42 -9.87
C TYR A 234 -1.47 21.70 -8.52
N GLY A 235 -1.18 20.40 -8.52
CA GLY A 235 -1.00 19.63 -7.29
C GLY A 235 0.19 20.11 -6.46
N CYS A 236 1.31 20.45 -7.11
CA CYS A 236 2.46 21.02 -6.41
C CYS A 236 2.17 22.44 -5.91
N ALA A 237 1.39 23.24 -6.65
CA ALA A 237 0.93 24.55 -6.17
C ALA A 237 0.09 24.44 -4.89
N LEU A 238 -0.89 23.53 -4.85
CA LEU A 238 -1.67 23.24 -3.64
C LEU A 238 -0.79 22.74 -2.49
N THR A 239 0.14 21.83 -2.78
CA THR A 239 1.06 21.28 -1.77
C THR A 239 1.94 22.39 -1.18
N ARG A 240 2.48 23.30 -2.02
CA ARG A 240 3.21 24.49 -1.54
C ARG A 240 2.37 25.39 -0.67
N GLN A 241 1.09 25.53 -0.97
CA GLN A 241 0.19 26.32 -0.15
C GLN A 241 -0.03 25.67 1.23
N PHE A 242 -0.19 24.34 1.29
CA PHE A 242 -0.23 23.61 2.56
C PHE A 242 1.07 23.79 3.36
N GLU A 243 2.24 23.75 2.70
CA GLU A 243 3.54 24.00 3.32
C GLU A 243 3.65 25.43 3.88
N ALA A 244 3.13 26.43 3.15
CA ALA A 244 3.09 27.82 3.61
C ALA A 244 2.23 27.97 4.88
N LEU A 245 1.13 27.20 4.96
CA LEU A 245 0.28 27.07 6.15
C LEU A 245 0.88 26.22 7.28
N LYS A 246 2.15 25.81 7.15
CA LYS A 246 2.86 24.94 8.12
C LYS A 246 2.25 23.55 8.31
N VAL A 247 1.44 23.11 7.35
CA VAL A 247 0.92 21.74 7.30
C VAL A 247 2.03 20.81 6.82
N PHE A 248 2.18 19.66 7.48
CA PHE A 248 3.23 18.70 7.11
C PHE A 248 2.87 17.94 5.83
N CYS A 249 3.72 17.98 4.80
CA CYS A 249 3.45 17.30 3.52
C CYS A 249 4.31 16.03 3.30
N LEU A 250 3.67 14.91 2.98
CA LEU A 250 4.30 13.61 2.71
C LEU A 250 4.01 13.15 1.27
N ASN A 251 4.78 13.52 0.25
CA ASN A 251 6.01 14.31 0.22
C ASN A 251 5.79 15.82 0.07
N ASN A 252 6.87 16.60 0.21
CA ASN A 252 6.89 18.03 -0.09
C ASN A 252 6.85 18.32 -1.60
N SER A 253 6.40 19.52 -1.95
CA SER A 253 6.16 19.98 -3.31
C SER A 253 7.42 20.04 -4.19
N ALA A 254 8.56 20.43 -3.60
CA ALA A 254 9.85 20.51 -4.29
C ALA A 254 10.32 19.12 -4.70
N ALA A 255 10.32 18.16 -3.78
CA ALA A 255 10.71 16.77 -4.02
C ALA A 255 9.79 16.10 -5.07
N ILE A 256 8.48 16.38 -5.02
CA ILE A 256 7.55 15.88 -6.04
C ILE A 256 7.90 16.45 -7.42
N SER A 257 8.12 17.77 -7.52
CA SER A 257 8.46 18.43 -8.79
C SER A 257 9.77 17.89 -9.37
N GLN A 258 10.82 17.79 -8.53
CA GLN A 258 12.12 17.26 -8.92
C GLN A 258 12.03 15.80 -9.41
N SER A 259 11.19 14.97 -8.79
CA SER A 259 11.00 13.58 -9.22
C SER A 259 10.23 13.40 -10.53
N ARG A 260 9.53 14.45 -11.00
CA ARG A 260 8.77 14.41 -12.25
C ARG A 260 9.63 14.78 -13.44
N ASP A 261 10.65 15.61 -13.22
CA ASP A 261 11.66 15.90 -14.22
C ASP A 261 12.70 14.76 -14.23
N LYS A 262 12.59 13.87 -15.22
CA LYS A 262 13.49 12.71 -15.33
C LYS A 262 14.93 13.12 -15.58
N LEU A 263 15.18 14.17 -16.37
CA LEU A 263 16.54 14.60 -16.67
C LEU A 263 17.19 15.17 -15.41
N PHE A 264 16.50 16.11 -14.75
CA PHE A 264 16.98 16.68 -13.50
C PHE A 264 17.19 15.62 -12.42
N SER A 265 16.24 14.68 -12.28
CA SER A 265 16.33 13.56 -11.33
C SER A 265 17.60 12.73 -11.56
N LEU A 266 17.89 12.33 -12.81
CA LEU A 266 19.09 11.55 -13.13
C LEU A 266 20.39 12.35 -12.86
N GLN A 267 20.43 13.63 -13.23
CA GLN A 267 21.57 14.51 -12.94
C GLN A 267 21.81 14.66 -11.44
N LEU A 268 20.74 14.87 -10.66
CA LEU A 268 20.82 14.99 -9.21
C LEU A 268 21.34 13.70 -8.56
N LEU A 269 20.87 12.54 -9.03
CA LEU A 269 21.28 11.24 -8.53
C LEU A 269 22.76 10.93 -8.84
N LEU A 270 23.20 11.22 -10.07
CA LEU A 270 24.61 11.13 -10.47
C LEU A 270 25.50 12.04 -9.62
N ASN A 271 25.11 13.30 -9.40
CA ASN A 271 25.85 14.24 -8.56
C ASN A 271 25.93 13.81 -7.09
N ASN A 272 25.00 12.97 -6.65
CA ASN A 272 25.03 12.36 -5.33
C ASN A 272 25.77 11.01 -5.32
N GLY A 273 26.36 10.56 -6.44
CA GLY A 273 27.08 9.29 -6.54
C GLY A 273 26.16 8.07 -6.47
N VAL A 274 25.02 8.14 -7.15
CA VAL A 274 24.15 6.98 -7.42
C VAL A 274 24.32 6.60 -8.89
N ASP A 275 24.74 5.36 -9.12
CA ASP A 275 24.99 4.86 -10.47
C ASP A 275 23.68 4.66 -11.23
N ILE A 276 23.68 5.05 -12.50
CA ILE A 276 22.58 4.89 -13.46
C ILE A 276 23.13 4.27 -14.74
N PRO A 277 22.30 3.67 -15.60
CA PRO A 277 22.75 3.26 -16.93
C PRO A 277 23.27 4.46 -17.73
N THR A 278 24.25 4.23 -18.60
CA THR A 278 24.81 5.30 -19.44
C THR A 278 23.68 5.98 -20.21
N THR A 279 23.50 7.28 -20.00
CA THR A 279 22.33 8.02 -20.52
C THR A 279 22.78 9.28 -21.25
N GLY A 280 22.44 9.38 -22.52
CA GLY A 280 22.52 10.59 -23.33
C GLY A 280 21.19 11.35 -23.30
N PHE A 281 21.27 12.67 -23.36
CA PHE A 281 20.10 13.54 -23.49
C PHE A 281 20.28 14.44 -24.71
N ALA A 282 19.22 14.61 -25.49
CA ALA A 282 19.22 15.54 -26.60
C ALA A 282 17.87 16.21 -26.77
N ASN A 283 17.92 17.51 -27.12
CA ASN A 283 16.81 18.26 -27.66
C ASN A 283 17.07 18.47 -29.16
N SER A 284 16.25 17.85 -30.01
CA SER A 284 16.35 17.96 -31.47
C SER A 284 17.78 17.79 -32.03
N PRO A 285 18.48 16.67 -31.74
CA PRO A 285 19.86 16.50 -32.17
C PRO A 285 19.96 16.55 -33.70
N LEU A 286 20.88 17.37 -34.22
CA LEU A 286 21.29 17.30 -35.64
C LEU A 286 22.13 16.02 -35.88
N ASP A 287 22.86 15.55 -34.87
CA ASP A 287 23.78 14.41 -34.94
C ASP A 287 23.28 13.17 -34.16
N THR A 288 22.25 12.50 -34.70
CA THR A 288 21.69 11.25 -34.15
C THR A 288 22.74 10.15 -33.98
N ASN A 289 23.72 10.10 -34.88
CA ASN A 289 24.80 9.12 -34.86
C ASN A 289 25.70 9.25 -33.63
N ASP A 290 26.03 10.48 -33.27
CA ASP A 290 26.90 10.75 -32.13
C ASP A 290 26.18 10.40 -30.82
N LEU A 291 24.90 10.77 -30.71
CA LEU A 291 24.06 10.43 -29.55
C LEU A 291 23.97 8.91 -29.30
N ILE A 292 23.88 8.10 -30.37
CA ILE A 292 23.89 6.63 -30.27
C ILE A 292 25.26 6.13 -29.77
N LYS A 293 26.36 6.71 -30.27
CA LYS A 293 27.73 6.33 -29.84
C LYS A 293 27.99 6.69 -28.38
N MET A 294 27.48 7.84 -27.90
CA MET A 294 27.64 8.30 -26.52
C MET A 294 27.17 7.27 -25.48
N VAL A 295 26.17 6.43 -25.81
CA VAL A 295 25.63 5.41 -24.90
C VAL A 295 26.18 4.00 -25.16
N GLY A 296 27.20 3.87 -26.03
CA GLY A 296 27.82 2.59 -26.37
C GLY A 296 27.21 1.86 -27.57
N GLY A 297 26.30 2.49 -28.33
CA GLY A 297 25.68 1.90 -29.52
C GLY A 297 24.40 1.11 -29.21
N SER A 298 23.95 0.32 -30.19
CA SER A 298 22.75 -0.53 -30.06
C SER A 298 23.11 -1.92 -29.52
N PRO A 299 22.19 -2.60 -28.79
CA PRO A 299 20.82 -2.18 -28.46
C PRO A 299 20.75 -1.04 -27.43
N LEU A 300 19.80 -0.14 -27.59
CA LEU A 300 19.59 1.02 -26.70
C LEU A 300 18.12 1.32 -26.46
N ILE A 301 17.84 2.03 -25.37
CA ILE A 301 16.51 2.49 -25.00
C ILE A 301 16.35 3.96 -25.37
N VAL A 302 15.27 4.30 -26.08
CA VAL A 302 14.85 5.68 -26.35
C VAL A 302 13.64 5.99 -25.47
N LYS A 303 13.72 7.04 -24.66
CA LYS A 303 12.64 7.49 -23.76
C LYS A 303 12.24 8.92 -24.09
N LEU A 304 10.94 9.15 -24.22
CA LEU A 304 10.36 10.48 -24.20
C LEU A 304 10.29 11.01 -22.77
N LEU A 305 10.71 12.27 -22.58
CA LEU A 305 10.52 12.96 -21.30
C LEU A 305 9.03 13.20 -21.01
N GLU A 306 8.26 13.48 -22.06
CA GLU A 306 6.83 13.70 -21.99
C GLU A 306 6.08 12.36 -22.02
N GLY A 307 5.40 12.01 -20.92
CA GLY A 307 4.59 10.80 -20.82
C GLY A 307 4.71 10.06 -19.48
N THR A 308 3.73 9.22 -19.19
CA THR A 308 3.63 8.42 -17.95
C THR A 308 3.42 6.94 -18.27
N GLN A 309 3.80 6.05 -17.35
CA GLN A 309 3.50 4.60 -17.43
C GLN A 309 4.11 3.88 -18.66
N GLY A 310 5.36 4.19 -19.03
CA GLY A 310 6.08 3.45 -20.08
C GLY A 310 5.63 3.72 -21.52
N LYS A 311 4.62 4.58 -21.72
CA LYS A 311 4.31 5.16 -23.04
C LYS A 311 5.45 6.10 -23.42
N GLY A 312 6.09 5.83 -24.56
CA GLY A 312 7.27 6.56 -25.02
C GLY A 312 8.62 5.97 -24.61
N VAL A 313 8.66 4.71 -24.14
CA VAL A 313 9.92 3.96 -23.95
C VAL A 313 10.01 2.88 -25.03
N VAL A 314 11.04 2.95 -25.87
CA VAL A 314 11.23 2.07 -27.04
C VAL A 314 12.61 1.41 -26.96
N LEU A 315 12.67 0.09 -27.16
CA LEU A 315 13.92 -0.62 -27.39
C LEU A 315 14.26 -0.58 -28.87
N ALA A 316 15.43 -0.05 -29.19
CA ALA A 316 15.98 -0.08 -30.53
C ALA A 316 17.13 -1.10 -30.59
N GLU A 317 16.86 -2.27 -31.15
CA GLU A 317 17.82 -3.38 -31.22
C GLU A 317 18.98 -3.11 -32.18
N THR A 318 18.73 -2.30 -33.21
CA THR A 318 19.72 -1.96 -34.24
C THR A 318 19.93 -0.46 -34.35
N LYS A 319 21.09 -0.08 -34.88
CA LYS A 319 21.42 1.34 -35.13
C LYS A 319 20.38 2.02 -36.02
N LYS A 320 19.96 1.35 -37.10
CA LYS A 320 18.91 1.86 -38.00
C LYS A 320 17.57 2.05 -37.29
N ALA A 321 17.19 1.13 -36.42
CA ALA A 321 15.97 1.28 -35.62
C ALA A 321 16.08 2.48 -34.66
N ALA A 322 17.24 2.66 -34.03
CA ALA A 322 17.48 3.80 -33.13
C ALA A 322 17.40 5.14 -33.89
N GLU A 323 18.06 5.23 -35.05
CA GLU A 323 18.00 6.39 -35.94
C GLU A 323 16.56 6.72 -36.33
N SER A 324 15.79 5.73 -36.76
CA SER A 324 14.37 5.91 -37.13
C SER A 324 13.52 6.43 -35.98
N VAL A 325 13.67 5.87 -34.78
CA VAL A 325 12.89 6.28 -33.60
C VAL A 325 13.28 7.70 -33.16
N ILE A 326 14.58 8.01 -33.12
CA ILE A 326 15.07 9.34 -32.73
C ILE A 326 14.60 10.40 -33.75
N ASN A 327 14.68 10.10 -35.05
CA ASN A 327 14.20 11.01 -36.10
C ASN A 327 12.68 11.22 -36.04
N ALA A 328 11.91 10.17 -35.75
CA ALA A 328 10.46 10.27 -35.56
C ALA A 328 10.09 11.13 -34.34
N PHE A 329 10.85 11.07 -33.24
CA PHE A 329 10.62 11.93 -32.09
C PHE A 329 11.11 13.37 -32.31
N LYS A 330 12.16 13.55 -33.12
CA LYS A 330 12.64 14.87 -33.53
C LYS A 330 11.60 15.64 -34.33
N SER A 331 10.87 15.00 -35.25
CA SER A 331 9.81 15.67 -36.02
C SER A 331 8.64 16.15 -35.15
N LEU A 332 8.52 15.61 -33.93
CA LEU A 332 7.55 16.04 -32.92
C LEU A 332 8.09 17.14 -31.99
N ASN A 333 9.31 17.65 -32.23
CA ASN A 333 10.01 18.60 -31.35
C ASN A 333 10.09 18.14 -29.88
N ALA A 334 10.15 16.83 -29.66
CA ALA A 334 10.17 16.26 -28.32
C ALA A 334 11.60 16.14 -27.76
N ASN A 335 11.74 16.28 -26.45
CA ASN A 335 12.97 15.99 -25.74
C ASN A 335 13.17 14.47 -25.56
N ILE A 336 14.38 13.98 -25.84
CA ILE A 336 14.68 12.55 -25.90
C ILE A 336 15.81 12.20 -24.94
N LEU A 337 15.62 11.14 -24.17
CA LEU A 337 16.68 10.42 -23.46
C LEU A 337 17.03 9.15 -24.23
N VAL A 338 18.31 8.94 -24.49
CA VAL A 338 18.84 7.69 -25.04
C VAL A 338 19.65 7.02 -23.93
N GLN A 339 19.46 5.73 -23.71
CA GLN A 339 20.04 5.03 -22.57
C GLN A 339 20.54 3.64 -22.96
N GLU A 340 21.67 3.22 -22.38
CA GLU A 340 22.22 1.87 -22.46
C GLU A 340 21.14 0.81 -22.12
N PHE A 341 21.03 -0.23 -22.95
CA PHE A 341 20.14 -1.35 -22.66
C PHE A 341 20.86 -2.43 -21.85
N ILE A 342 20.40 -2.67 -20.62
CA ILE A 342 20.95 -3.69 -19.72
C ILE A 342 20.34 -5.05 -20.07
N LYS A 343 20.91 -5.72 -21.08
CA LYS A 343 20.38 -6.99 -21.61
C LYS A 343 20.44 -8.12 -20.59
N GLU A 344 21.48 -8.16 -19.75
CA GLU A 344 21.68 -9.19 -18.74
C GLU A 344 20.61 -9.20 -17.64
N ALA A 345 19.84 -8.11 -17.49
CA ALA A 345 18.72 -8.06 -16.57
C ALA A 345 17.54 -8.93 -17.04
N ASN A 346 17.53 -9.35 -18.31
CA ASN A 346 16.55 -10.27 -18.88
C ASN A 346 15.08 -9.89 -18.57
N GLY A 347 14.74 -8.61 -18.78
CA GLY A 347 13.40 -8.09 -18.55
C GLY A 347 12.98 -8.02 -17.08
N LYS A 348 13.93 -8.03 -16.15
CA LYS A 348 13.68 -7.95 -14.71
C LYS A 348 14.18 -6.64 -14.14
N ASP A 349 13.37 -6.08 -13.24
CA ASP A 349 13.81 -4.99 -12.38
C ASP A 349 13.33 -5.19 -10.95
N LEU A 350 13.91 -4.40 -10.06
CA LEU A 350 13.57 -4.37 -8.65
C LEU A 350 12.84 -3.07 -8.37
N ARG A 351 11.72 -3.14 -7.66
CA ARG A 351 11.13 -1.97 -7.03
C ARG A 351 11.32 -2.03 -5.52
N LEU A 352 12.07 -1.08 -4.99
CA LEU A 352 12.26 -0.89 -3.56
C LEU A 352 11.39 0.27 -3.09
N PHE A 353 10.58 0.03 -2.05
CA PHE A 353 9.72 1.05 -1.46
C PHE A 353 10.38 1.61 -0.21
N VAL A 354 10.69 2.91 -0.25
CA VAL A 354 11.37 3.64 0.82
C VAL A 354 10.36 4.52 1.55
N VAL A 355 10.31 4.39 2.87
CA VAL A 355 9.53 5.26 3.76
C VAL A 355 10.44 5.74 4.90
N ASP A 356 10.50 7.05 5.09
CA ASP A 356 11.29 7.74 6.13
C ASP A 356 12.74 7.23 6.24
N GLY A 357 13.40 7.09 5.08
CA GLY A 357 14.80 6.65 4.98
C GLY A 357 15.03 5.15 5.18
N LYS A 358 13.97 4.32 5.19
CA LYS A 358 14.07 2.86 5.30
C LYS A 358 13.39 2.15 4.14
N VAL A 359 14.00 1.09 3.61
CA VAL A 359 13.35 0.19 2.65
C VAL A 359 12.37 -0.70 3.41
N VAL A 360 11.07 -0.44 3.29
CA VAL A 360 10.01 -1.17 4.00
C VAL A 360 9.56 -2.41 3.24
N ALA A 361 9.60 -2.37 1.91
CA ALA A 361 9.30 -3.50 1.03
C ALA A 361 10.11 -3.46 -0.26
N ALA A 362 10.24 -4.62 -0.90
CA ALA A 362 10.81 -4.76 -2.21
C ALA A 362 10.11 -5.88 -2.97
N MET A 363 9.96 -5.70 -4.29
CA MET A 363 9.49 -6.73 -5.20
C MET A 363 10.37 -6.76 -6.44
N GLN A 364 10.50 -7.93 -7.06
CA GLN A 364 11.02 -8.04 -8.41
C GLN A 364 9.83 -8.02 -9.36
N ARG A 365 9.92 -7.23 -10.43
CA ARG A 365 8.97 -7.28 -11.53
C ARG A 365 9.64 -7.96 -12.71
N GLU A 366 8.87 -8.76 -13.44
CA GLU A 366 9.32 -9.50 -14.62
C GLU A 366 8.37 -9.23 -15.79
N ALA A 367 8.96 -8.83 -16.91
CA ALA A 367 8.24 -8.60 -18.16
C ALA A 367 7.66 -9.90 -18.73
N LEU A 368 6.65 -9.78 -19.58
CA LEU A 368 6.12 -10.92 -20.33
C LEU A 368 7.14 -11.42 -21.37
N PRO A 369 7.06 -12.68 -21.83
CA PRO A 369 7.91 -13.16 -22.93
C PRO A 369 7.81 -12.25 -24.16
N GLY A 370 8.97 -11.75 -24.63
CA GLY A 370 9.04 -10.81 -25.76
C GLY A 370 8.87 -9.32 -25.39
N GLU A 371 8.65 -8.99 -24.12
CA GLU A 371 8.61 -7.62 -23.61
C GLU A 371 9.83 -7.37 -22.71
N PHE A 372 10.40 -6.17 -22.75
CA PHE A 372 11.56 -5.81 -21.92
C PHE A 372 11.17 -4.94 -20.71
N ARG A 373 9.96 -4.35 -20.73
CA ARG A 373 9.45 -3.50 -19.66
C ARG A 373 8.72 -4.35 -18.62
N ALA A 374 9.22 -4.32 -17.38
CA ALA A 374 8.67 -5.10 -16.28
C ALA A 374 7.48 -4.42 -15.54
N ASN A 375 6.92 -3.33 -16.06
CA ASN A 375 5.84 -2.62 -15.37
C ASN A 375 4.60 -3.51 -15.21
N ILE A 376 4.07 -3.62 -13.99
CA ILE A 376 2.86 -4.42 -13.67
C ILE A 376 1.65 -4.00 -14.52
N HIS A 377 1.49 -2.70 -14.79
CA HIS A 377 0.40 -2.18 -15.63
C HIS A 377 0.46 -2.68 -17.09
N LEU A 378 1.59 -3.24 -17.56
CA LEU A 378 1.75 -3.86 -18.87
C LEU A 378 1.58 -5.39 -18.83
N GLY A 379 1.09 -5.95 -17.72
CA GLY A 379 0.91 -7.38 -17.54
C GLY A 379 2.14 -8.11 -16.98
N GLY A 380 3.17 -7.38 -16.55
CA GLY A 380 4.32 -7.96 -15.86
C GLY A 380 3.93 -8.62 -14.53
N THR A 381 4.65 -9.66 -14.14
CA THR A 381 4.42 -10.37 -12.88
C THR A 381 5.25 -9.76 -11.76
N ALA A 382 4.76 -9.80 -10.52
CA ALA A 382 5.47 -9.33 -9.34
C ALA A 382 5.73 -10.50 -8.39
N SER A 383 6.96 -10.59 -7.88
CA SER A 383 7.37 -11.61 -6.91
C SER A 383 8.17 -11.01 -5.76
N VAL A 384 8.12 -11.67 -4.60
CA VAL A 384 8.94 -11.28 -3.46
C VAL A 384 10.41 -11.53 -3.78
N VAL A 385 11.27 -10.56 -3.47
CA VAL A 385 12.70 -10.65 -3.75
C VAL A 385 13.52 -10.30 -2.51
N LYS A 386 14.62 -11.04 -2.31
CA LYS A 386 15.64 -10.68 -1.33
C LYS A 386 16.58 -9.65 -1.95
N VAL A 387 16.50 -8.42 -1.46
CA VAL A 387 17.38 -7.32 -1.89
C VAL A 387 18.71 -7.33 -1.12
N THR A 388 19.78 -6.96 -1.81
CA THR A 388 21.14 -6.87 -1.26
C THR A 388 21.32 -5.62 -0.39
N ALA A 389 22.39 -5.58 0.40
CA ALA A 389 22.72 -4.38 1.19
C ALA A 389 23.01 -3.17 0.29
N GLU A 390 23.64 -3.41 -0.86
CA GLU A 390 23.96 -2.36 -1.83
C GLU A 390 22.70 -1.81 -2.51
N GLU A 391 21.77 -2.66 -2.93
CA GLU A 391 20.48 -2.25 -3.51
C GLU A 391 19.69 -1.38 -2.52
N LYS A 392 19.65 -1.78 -1.24
CA LYS A 392 19.02 -0.96 -0.19
C LYS A 392 19.72 0.38 -0.01
N ARG A 393 21.06 0.39 -0.01
CA ARG A 393 21.87 1.61 0.12
C ARG A 393 21.56 2.58 -1.01
N ILE A 394 21.52 2.10 -2.26
CA ILE A 394 21.17 2.91 -3.43
C ILE A 394 19.77 3.50 -3.31
N ALA A 395 18.77 2.68 -2.95
CA ALA A 395 17.40 3.16 -2.81
C ALA A 395 17.25 4.24 -1.73
N ILE A 396 17.87 4.05 -0.56
CA ILE A 396 17.84 5.04 0.53
C ILE A 396 18.58 6.31 0.12
N LYS A 397 19.75 6.18 -0.53
CA LYS A 397 20.56 7.30 -0.99
C LYS A 397 19.81 8.12 -2.05
N ALA A 398 19.13 7.47 -2.99
CA ALA A 398 18.33 8.12 -4.01
C ALA A 398 17.14 8.90 -3.42
N ALA A 399 16.37 8.26 -2.53
CA ALA A 399 15.26 8.92 -1.84
C ALA A 399 15.75 10.14 -1.02
N LYS A 400 16.89 10.02 -0.35
CA LYS A 400 17.51 11.11 0.41
C LYS A 400 17.98 12.25 -0.49
N ALA A 401 18.66 11.96 -1.60
CA ALA A 401 19.16 12.96 -2.55
C ALA A 401 18.02 13.84 -3.11
N MET A 402 16.84 13.25 -3.30
CA MET A 402 15.66 13.94 -3.82
C MET A 402 14.74 14.48 -2.72
N ASN A 403 15.14 14.36 -1.45
CA ASN A 403 14.34 14.76 -0.28
C ASN A 403 12.92 14.14 -0.26
N LEU A 404 12.80 12.88 -0.70
CA LEU A 404 11.56 12.12 -0.70
C LEU A 404 11.48 11.27 0.57
N LYS A 405 10.49 11.55 1.42
CA LYS A 405 10.16 10.72 2.57
C LYS A 405 9.48 9.42 2.17
N VAL A 406 8.67 9.44 1.11
CA VAL A 406 8.06 8.25 0.50
C VAL A 406 8.50 8.18 -0.95
N ALA A 407 9.19 7.12 -1.32
CA ALA A 407 9.61 6.90 -2.70
C ALA A 407 9.46 5.43 -3.06
N GLY A 408 9.23 5.16 -4.32
CA GLY A 408 9.68 3.87 -4.83
C GLY A 408 10.82 4.09 -5.82
N VAL A 409 11.83 3.25 -5.70
CA VAL A 409 13.07 3.31 -6.45
C VAL A 409 13.15 2.06 -7.29
N ASP A 410 13.27 2.25 -8.60
CA ASP A 410 13.45 1.15 -9.53
C ASP A 410 14.94 0.96 -9.82
N ILE A 411 15.41 -0.27 -9.66
CA ILE A 411 16.80 -0.67 -9.79
C ILE A 411 16.87 -1.83 -10.76
N ILE A 412 17.88 -1.83 -11.62
CA ILE A 412 18.21 -2.93 -12.51
C ILE A 412 19.54 -3.55 -12.09
N ARG A 413 19.62 -4.88 -12.10
CA ARG A 413 20.88 -5.59 -11.86
C ARG A 413 21.66 -5.65 -13.16
N SER A 414 22.90 -5.19 -13.13
CA SER A 414 23.82 -5.26 -14.27
C SER A 414 25.12 -5.94 -13.88
N SER A 415 25.93 -6.28 -14.89
CA SER A 415 27.31 -6.74 -14.72
C SER A 415 28.22 -5.75 -13.98
N LYS A 416 27.89 -4.44 -14.03
CA LYS A 416 28.60 -3.35 -13.34
C LYS A 416 28.10 -3.13 -11.90
N GLY A 417 27.13 -3.91 -11.44
CA GLY A 417 26.42 -3.70 -10.16
C GLY A 417 24.99 -3.20 -10.34
N PRO A 418 24.27 -2.90 -9.25
CA PRO A 418 22.91 -2.36 -9.29
C PRO A 418 22.89 -0.92 -9.81
N LEU A 419 22.09 -0.65 -10.83
CA LEU A 419 21.92 0.67 -11.44
C LEU A 419 20.50 1.20 -11.20
N LEU A 420 20.37 2.48 -10.88
CA LEU A 420 19.06 3.11 -10.68
C LEU A 420 18.42 3.48 -12.02
N LEU A 421 17.15 3.10 -12.21
CA LEU A 421 16.35 3.40 -13.40
C LEU A 421 15.48 4.65 -13.21
N GLU A 422 14.71 4.70 -12.13
CA GLU A 422 13.79 5.80 -11.83
C GLU A 422 13.46 5.91 -10.34
N VAL A 423 13.04 7.10 -9.90
CA VAL A 423 12.51 7.35 -8.56
C VAL A 423 11.13 7.99 -8.69
N ASN A 424 10.09 7.37 -8.12
CA ASN A 424 8.75 7.94 -8.12
C ASN A 424 8.36 8.43 -6.73
N SER A 425 7.87 9.67 -6.67
CA SER A 425 7.34 10.34 -5.46
C SER A 425 5.91 9.93 -5.07
N SER A 426 5.17 9.26 -5.95
CA SER A 426 3.81 8.78 -5.67
C SER A 426 3.63 7.33 -6.14
N PRO A 427 4.44 6.39 -5.63
CA PRO A 427 4.41 4.97 -6.04
C PRO A 427 3.07 4.32 -5.69
N GLY A 428 2.56 3.43 -6.54
CA GLY A 428 1.37 2.63 -6.25
C GLY A 428 1.62 1.60 -5.15
N LEU A 429 0.60 1.31 -4.35
CA LEU A 429 0.65 0.37 -3.23
C LEU A 429 0.17 -1.05 -3.60
N GLU A 430 -0.74 -1.18 -4.57
CA GLU A 430 -1.43 -2.44 -4.87
C GLU A 430 -0.48 -3.60 -5.22
N GLY A 431 0.42 -3.37 -6.18
CA GLY A 431 1.37 -4.39 -6.59
C GLY A 431 2.35 -4.79 -5.48
N ILE A 432 2.83 -3.83 -4.68
CA ILE A 432 3.84 -4.08 -3.64
C ILE A 432 3.23 -4.69 -2.38
N GLU A 433 2.07 -4.22 -1.93
CA GLU A 433 1.35 -4.81 -0.79
C GLU A 433 0.82 -6.20 -1.17
N GLY A 434 0.28 -6.37 -2.37
CA GLY A 434 -0.16 -7.68 -2.87
C GLY A 434 0.97 -8.70 -2.97
N ALA A 435 2.15 -8.30 -3.47
CA ALA A 435 3.30 -9.20 -3.56
C ALA A 435 3.92 -9.52 -2.19
N THR A 436 4.06 -8.52 -1.31
CA THR A 436 4.84 -8.66 -0.06
C THR A 436 4.01 -8.93 1.19
N GLN A 437 2.68 -8.73 1.13
CA GLN A 437 1.75 -8.83 2.27
C GLN A 437 2.13 -7.91 3.45
N LYS A 438 2.86 -6.83 3.17
CA LYS A 438 3.27 -5.82 4.16
C LYS A 438 2.33 -4.63 4.14
N ASP A 439 2.08 -4.04 5.30
CA ASP A 439 1.30 -2.81 5.47
C ASP A 439 2.16 -1.57 5.17
N ILE A 440 2.23 -1.18 3.90
CA ILE A 440 3.03 -0.03 3.43
C ILE A 440 2.31 1.28 3.70
N ALA A 441 0.97 1.30 3.57
CA ALA A 441 0.17 2.46 3.94
C ALA A 441 0.36 2.81 5.43
N GLY A 442 0.36 1.82 6.33
CA GLY A 442 0.63 2.03 7.75
C GLY A 442 2.03 2.59 8.02
N GLU A 443 3.06 2.14 7.31
CA GLU A 443 4.40 2.73 7.39
C GLU A 443 4.41 4.21 6.96
N MET A 444 3.63 4.59 5.95
CA MET A 444 3.47 5.99 5.56
C MET A 444 2.84 6.83 6.66
N ILE A 445 1.81 6.31 7.35
CA ILE A 445 1.17 7.01 8.48
C ILE A 445 2.13 7.12 9.67
N LYS A 446 2.88 6.06 10.00
CA LYS A 446 3.94 6.10 11.03
C LYS A 446 4.99 7.17 10.76
N ALA A 447 5.32 7.41 9.49
CA ALA A 447 6.25 8.48 9.12
C ALA A 447 5.68 9.88 9.45
N ILE A 448 4.36 10.07 9.36
CA ILE A 448 3.67 11.30 9.80
C ILE A 448 3.70 11.38 11.32
N GLU A 449 3.24 10.33 12.02
CA GLU A 449 3.23 10.27 13.49
C GLU A 449 4.58 10.60 14.12
N LYS A 450 5.66 10.04 13.58
CA LYS A 450 7.03 10.30 14.03
C LYS A 450 7.41 11.78 13.90
N ASN A 451 6.92 12.47 12.87
CA ASN A 451 7.12 13.91 12.71
C ASN A 451 6.47 14.71 13.84
N PHE A 452 5.34 14.24 14.37
CA PHE A 452 4.60 14.85 15.47
C PHE A 452 4.95 14.28 16.86
N LYS A 453 5.90 13.33 16.94
CA LYS A 453 6.21 12.55 18.14
C LYS A 453 4.94 11.92 18.76
N TRP A 454 4.00 11.54 17.89
CA TRP A 454 2.77 10.85 18.28
C TRP A 454 3.11 9.47 18.84
N LYS A 455 2.45 9.07 19.93
CA LYS A 455 2.73 7.83 20.67
C LYS A 455 1.53 6.90 20.60
#